data_AF-A0A175RBN8-F1
#
_entry.id   AF-A0A175RBN8-F1
#
_cell.length_a   1.000
_cell.length_b   1.000
_cell.length_c   1.000
_cell.angle_alpha   90.00
_cell.angle_beta   90.00
_cell.angle_gamma   90.00
#
_symmetry.space_group_name_H-M   'P 1'
#
loop_
_entity.id
_entity.type
_entity.pdbx_description
1 polymer ?
#
loop_
_entity_poly.entity_id
_entity_poly.type
_entity_poly.pdbx_seq_one_letter_code
_entity_poly.pdbx_strand_id
1 'polypeptide(L)' 'MSLSDEDRTRRLAAKRNNERVKLASASLNTVAMTTFGAGIILPSINGNAVGFQIVWLLIAVALHLVAQATFRFLRSED' A
#
# COMPACT_ATOMS: atom_id res chain seq x y z
N MET A 1 29.31 22.74 -4.53
CA MET A 1 30.05 21.60 -3.94
C MET A 1 29.50 20.35 -4.62
N SER A 2 30.30 19.64 -5.41
CA SER A 2 29.85 18.39 -6.04
C SER A 2 29.68 17.33 -4.97
N LEU A 3 28.56 16.59 -4.99
CA LEU A 3 28.37 15.42 -4.12
C LEU A 3 29.53 14.44 -4.32
N SER A 4 30.02 13.86 -3.22
CA SER A 4 30.98 12.76 -3.32
C SER A 4 30.32 11.56 -4.01
N ASP A 5 31.11 10.69 -4.64
CA ASP A 5 30.58 9.46 -5.24
C ASP A 5 29.90 8.55 -4.19
N GLU A 6 30.33 8.64 -2.94
CA GLU A 6 29.74 7.94 -1.80
C GLU A 6 28.35 8.49 -1.45
N ASP A 7 28.17 9.81 -1.43
CA ASP A 7 26.85 10.41 -1.21
C ASP A 7 25.89 10.08 -2.35
N ARG A 8 26.39 10.04 -3.59
CA ARG A 8 25.59 9.67 -4.77
C ARG A 8 25.12 8.22 -4.69
N THR A 9 25.99 7.30 -4.28
CA THR A 9 25.64 5.88 -4.14
C THR A 9 24.67 5.63 -2.98
N ARG A 10 24.86 6.30 -1.83
CA ARG A 10 23.90 6.25 -0.71
C ARG A 10 22.51 6.73 -1.13
N ARG A 11 22.44 7.86 -1.83
CA ARG A 11 21.18 8.44 -2.34
C ARG A 11 20.48 7.52 -3.33
N LEU A 12 21.21 6.92 -4.28
CA LEU A 12 20.64 5.97 -5.24
C LEU A 12 20.09 4.72 -4.54
N ALA A 13 20.78 4.22 -3.52
CA ALA A 13 20.30 3.09 -2.73
C ALA A 13 19.01 3.43 -1.96
N ALA A 14 18.93 4.61 -1.35
CA ALA A 14 17.72 5.10 -0.68
C ALA A 14 16.55 5.22 -1.66
N LYS A 15 16.78 5.81 -2.85
CA LYS A 15 15.76 5.93 -3.89
C LYS A 15 15.20 4.57 -4.34
N ARG A 16 16.08 3.59 -4.63
CA ARG A 16 15.65 2.23 -5.02
C ARG A 16 14.83 1.56 -3.92
N ASN A 17 15.20 1.75 -2.67
CA ASN A 17 14.42 1.24 -1.54
C ASN A 17 13.04 1.91 -1.48
N ASN A 18 12.99 3.23 -1.61
CA ASN A 18 11.75 4.00 -1.58
C ASN A 18 10.80 3.62 -2.71
N GLU A 19 11.30 3.40 -3.92
CA GLU A 19 10.50 2.90 -5.06
C GLU A 19 9.88 1.53 -4.75
N ARG A 20 10.64 0.61 -4.15
CA ARG A 20 10.11 -0.70 -3.74
C ARG A 20 9.02 -0.58 -2.68
N VAL A 21 9.22 0.28 -1.67
CA VAL A 21 8.23 0.55 -0.63
C VAL A 21 6.95 1.14 -1.23
N LYS A 22 7.09 2.12 -2.13
CA LYS A 22 5.96 2.74 -2.83
C LYS A 22 5.18 1.72 -3.66
N LEU A 23 5.88 0.85 -4.40
CA LEU A 23 5.25 -0.23 -5.17
C LEU A 23 4.51 -1.21 -4.26
N ALA A 24 5.12 -1.66 -3.16
CA ALA A 24 4.48 -2.55 -2.21
C ALA A 24 3.22 -1.92 -1.59
N SER A 25 3.31 -0.65 -1.17
CA SER A 25 2.18 0.12 -0.67
C SER A 25 1.05 0.20 -1.70
N ALA A 26 1.39 0.53 -2.94
CA ALA A 26 0.40 0.65 -4.02
C ALA A 26 -0.28 -0.69 -4.29
N SER A 27 0.47 -1.79 -4.36
CA SER A 27 -0.07 -3.13 -4.55
C SER A 27 -1.02 -3.53 -3.41
N LEU A 28 -0.61 -3.37 -2.14
CA LEU A 28 -1.46 -3.69 -0.99
C LEU A 28 -2.74 -2.84 -0.98
N ASN A 29 -2.63 -1.56 -1.31
CA ASN A 29 -3.78 -0.68 -1.39
C ASN A 29 -4.74 -1.05 -2.53
N THR A 30 -4.21 -1.45 -3.69
CA THR A 30 -5.02 -1.96 -4.80
C THR A 30 -5.77 -3.23 -4.38
N VAL A 31 -5.11 -4.18 -3.71
CA VAL A 31 -5.78 -5.39 -3.20
C VAL A 31 -6.88 -5.01 -2.20
N ALA A 32 -6.60 -4.10 -1.26
CA ALA A 32 -7.61 -3.60 -0.31
C ALA A 32 -8.86 -3.05 -1.02
N MET A 33 -8.67 -2.22 -2.05
CA MET A 33 -9.76 -1.64 -2.84
C MET A 33 -10.52 -2.68 -3.66
N THR A 34 -9.82 -3.63 -4.27
CA THR A 34 -10.47 -4.73 -4.99
C THR A 34 -11.28 -5.62 -4.04
N THR A 35 -10.73 -5.96 -2.86
CA THR A 35 -11.45 -6.73 -1.83
C THR A 35 -12.68 -5.98 -1.32
N PHE A 36 -12.57 -4.66 -1.08
CA PHE A 36 -13.72 -3.84 -0.70
C PHE A 36 -14.79 -3.81 -1.80
N GLY A 37 -14.40 -3.59 -3.04
CA GLY A 37 -15.31 -3.60 -4.18
C GLY A 37 -16.05 -4.94 -4.35
N ALA A 38 -15.30 -6.05 -4.33
CA ALA A 38 -15.84 -7.38 -4.53
C ALA A 38 -16.66 -7.90 -3.33
N GLY A 39 -16.22 -7.61 -2.11
CA GLY A 39 -16.85 -8.11 -0.88
C GLY A 39 -17.97 -7.23 -0.34
N ILE A 40 -17.99 -5.93 -0.67
CA ILE A 40 -18.95 -4.96 -0.13
C ILE A 40 -19.79 -4.34 -1.24
N ILE A 41 -19.17 -3.67 -2.21
CA ILE A 41 -19.90 -2.89 -3.22
C ILE A 41 -20.77 -3.81 -4.09
N LEU A 42 -20.18 -4.83 -4.71
CA LEU A 42 -20.91 -5.72 -5.62
C LEU A 42 -22.09 -6.44 -4.94
N PRO A 43 -21.93 -7.05 -3.74
CA PRO A 43 -23.06 -7.67 -3.07
C PRO A 43 -24.15 -6.67 -2.67
N SER A 44 -23.77 -5.45 -2.28
CA SER A 44 -24.73 -4.42 -1.85
C SER A 44 -25.61 -3.94 -3.01
N ILE A 45 -25.04 -3.72 -4.20
CA ILE A 45 -25.82 -3.28 -5.37
C ILE A 45 -26.67 -4.41 -5.97
N ASN A 46 -26.23 -5.67 -5.80
CA ASN A 46 -26.93 -6.83 -6.34
C ASN A 46 -28.02 -7.39 -5.40
N GLY A 47 -28.28 -6.73 -4.25
CA GLY A 47 -29.27 -7.19 -3.26
C GLY A 47 -28.86 -8.47 -2.52
N ASN A 48 -27.61 -8.91 -2.67
CA ASN A 48 -27.06 -10.15 -2.08
C ASN A 48 -26.20 -9.83 -0.86
N ALA A 49 -26.61 -8.86 -0.05
CA ALA A 49 -25.86 -8.45 1.13
C ALA A 49 -25.91 -9.55 2.21
N VAL A 50 -24.99 -10.52 2.13
CA VAL A 50 -24.84 -11.62 3.08
C VAL A 50 -24.14 -11.14 4.36
N GLY A 51 -24.49 -11.70 5.51
CA GLY A 51 -24.01 -11.27 6.83
C GLY A 51 -22.49 -11.25 7.08
N PHE A 52 -21.67 -11.74 6.15
CA PHE A 52 -20.20 -11.76 6.26
C PHE A 52 -19.50 -10.51 5.66
N GLN A 53 -20.24 -9.53 5.14
CA GLN A 53 -19.66 -8.29 4.61
C GLN A 53 -18.76 -7.56 5.61
N ILE A 54 -19.09 -7.61 6.91
CA ILE A 54 -18.26 -6.95 7.92
C ILE A 54 -16.84 -7.55 7.99
N VAL A 55 -16.68 -8.85 7.73
CA VAL A 55 -15.36 -9.50 7.69
C VAL A 55 -14.55 -8.99 6.49
N TRP A 56 -15.18 -8.89 5.31
CA TRP A 56 -14.52 -8.35 4.13
C TRP A 56 -14.14 -6.89 4.28
N LEU A 57 -14.98 -6.10 4.94
CA LEU A 57 -14.68 -4.71 5.27
C LEU A 57 -13.45 -4.63 6.18
N LEU A 58 -13.40 -5.42 7.25
CA LEU A 58 -12.27 -5.45 8.18
C LEU A 58 -10.98 -5.89 7.48
N ILE A 59 -11.04 -6.89 6.59
CA ILE A 59 -9.88 -7.33 5.80
C ILE A 59 -9.39 -6.21 4.88
N ALA A 60 -10.30 -5.54 4.16
CA ALA A 60 -9.94 -4.43 3.28
C ALA A 60 -9.30 -3.27 4.06
N VAL A 61 -9.87 -2.91 5.21
CA VAL A 61 -9.32 -1.88 6.11
C VAL A 61 -7.94 -2.29 6.63
N ALA A 62 -7.78 -3.54 7.08
CA ALA A 62 -6.50 -4.04 7.55
C ALA A 62 -5.42 -3.97 6.46
N LEU A 63 -5.74 -4.41 5.23
CA LEU A 63 -4.82 -4.30 4.09
C LEU A 63 -4.46 -2.85 3.76
N HIS A 64 -5.44 -1.94 3.81
CA HIS A 64 -5.21 -0.52 3.62
C HIS A 64 -4.26 0.05 4.70
N LEU A 65 -4.48 -0.29 5.97
CA LEU A 65 -3.62 0.15 7.06
C LEU A 65 -2.21 -0.43 6.96
N VAL A 66 -2.06 -1.70 6.55
CA VAL A 66 -0.75 -2.29 6.29
C VAL A 66 -0.05 -1.55 5.15
N ALA A 67 -0.76 -1.20 4.07
CA ALA A 67 -0.22 -0.39 2.99
C ALA A 67 0.33 0.94 3.52
N GLN A 68 -0.45 1.68 4.32
CA GLN A 68 0.00 2.93 4.94
C GLN A 68 1.20 2.73 5.87
N ALA A 69 1.20 1.64 6.64
CA ALA A 69 2.29 1.32 7.56
C ALA A 69 3.62 1.09 6.82
N THR A 70 3.59 0.64 5.55
CA THR A 70 4.82 0.45 4.78
C THR A 70 5.58 1.76 4.54
N PHE A 71 4.92 2.92 4.54
CA PHE A 71 5.60 4.21 4.37
C PHE A 71 6.54 4.56 5.52
N ARG A 72 6.41 3.89 6.69
CA ARG A 72 7.40 4.00 7.78
C ARG A 72 8.80 3.49 7.38
N PHE A 73 8.91 2.73 6.29
CA PHE A 73 10.18 2.22 5.77
C PHE A 73 10.83 3.10 4.70
N LEU A 74 10.24 4.26 4.39
CA LEU A 74 10.88 5.25 3.52
C LEU A 74 12.17 5.79 4.18
N ARG A 75 13.22 5.96 3.37
CA ARG A 75 14.51 6.50 3.79
C ARG A 75 14.70 7.90 3.21
N SER A 76 15.43 8.75 3.92
CA SER A 76 15.85 10.06 3.38
C SER A 76 16.66 9.88 2.10
N GLU A 77 16.37 10.69 1.10
CA GLU A 77 17.14 10.79 -0.14
C GLU A 77 18.06 12.02 -0.16
N ASP A 78 18.05 12.81 0.93
CA ASP A 78 18.89 13.98 1.14
C ASP A 78 20.25 13.60 1.77
#